data_AF-A0A1I1F5T6-F1
#
_entry.id   AF-A0A1I1F5T6-F1
#
_cell.length_a   1.000
_cell.length_b   1.000
_cell.length_c   1.000
_cell.angle_alpha   90.00
_cell.angle_beta   90.00
_cell.angle_gamma   90.00
#
_symmetry.space_group_name_H-M   'P 1'
#
loop_
_entity.id
_entity.type
_entity.pdbx_description
1 polymer ?
#
loop_
_entity_poly.entity_id
_entity_poly.type
_entity_poly.pdbx_seq_one_letter_code
_entity_poly.pdbx_strand_id
1 'polypeptide(L)'
;MIQIPDSGYILPSPFSAFEVDTEQNTLSFLIRIRGAGSRFLSQLKSGDQLKLSGSLGKGFQTNIHNKMIVCISGSEGIAPFWKVISLLHKENKIILLAGFREQYDAEILTYFRPCQNNVDIHYTINPQPVTDLLTGIIEPDFYIYVALFL
;
A
#
# COMPACT_ATOMS: atom_id res chain seq x y z
N MET A 1 -10.96 -5.16 -8.83
CA MET A 1 -12.19 -4.49 -8.35
C MET A 1 -12.99 -5.43 -7.49
N ILE A 2 -13.62 -4.94 -6.42
CA ILE A 2 -14.55 -5.70 -5.59
C ILE A 2 -15.96 -5.20 -5.87
N GLN A 3 -16.87 -6.12 -6.24
CA GLN A 3 -18.28 -5.79 -6.38
C GLN A 3 -18.95 -5.87 -4.99
N ILE A 4 -19.65 -4.80 -4.60
CA ILE A 4 -20.30 -4.67 -3.30
C ILE A 4 -21.82 -4.85 -3.49
N PRO A 5 -22.40 -6.01 -3.13
CA PRO A 5 -23.84 -6.27 -3.23
C PRO A 5 -24.67 -5.27 -2.43
N ASP A 6 -25.89 -4.98 -2.90
CA ASP A 6 -26.96 -4.28 -2.18
C ASP A 6 -26.61 -2.92 -1.55
N SER A 7 -25.51 -2.33 -1.99
CA SER A 7 -25.03 -1.05 -1.47
C SER A 7 -25.69 0.16 -2.16
N GLY A 8 -26.50 -0.07 -3.19
CA GLY A 8 -27.02 0.96 -4.09
C GLY A 8 -25.99 1.46 -5.11
N TYR A 9 -24.74 0.99 -5.05
CA TYR A 9 -23.67 1.36 -5.97
C TYR A 9 -23.61 0.37 -7.15
N ILE A 10 -23.77 0.89 -8.36
CA ILE A 10 -23.73 0.10 -9.60
C ILE A 10 -22.29 -0.27 -9.99
N LEU A 11 -21.31 0.51 -9.54
CA LEU A 11 -19.90 0.39 -9.94
C LEU A 11 -19.09 -0.40 -8.90
N PRO A 12 -18.30 -1.40 -9.34
CA PRO A 12 -17.32 -2.05 -8.48
C PRO A 12 -16.33 -1.04 -7.90
N SER A 13 -15.81 -1.30 -6.70
CA SER A 13 -14.82 -0.43 -6.05
C SER A 13 -13.39 -0.89 -6.35
N PRO A 14 -12.46 0.02 -6.73
CA PRO A 14 -11.06 -0.30 -6.89
C PRO A 14 -10.37 -0.39 -5.51
N PHE A 15 -9.59 -1.46 -5.32
CA PHE A 15 -8.73 -1.63 -4.16
C PHE A 15 -7.37 -2.13 -4.61
N SER A 16 -6.31 -1.54 -4.06
CA SER A 16 -4.94 -2.03 -4.28
C SER A 16 -4.75 -3.34 -3.54
N ALA A 17 -4.15 -4.33 -4.21
CA ALA A 17 -3.71 -5.55 -3.54
C ALA A 17 -2.67 -5.18 -2.48
N PHE A 18 -2.88 -5.62 -1.25
CA PHE A 18 -1.92 -5.47 -0.16
C PHE A 18 -0.90 -6.62 -0.22
N GLU A 19 -1.40 -7.85 -0.31
CA GLU A 19 -0.60 -9.06 -0.37
C GLU A 19 -1.22 -10.06 -1.32
N VAL A 20 -0.36 -10.77 -2.06
CA VAL A 20 -0.73 -11.86 -2.95
C VAL A 20 0.16 -13.04 -2.57
N ASP A 21 -0.47 -14.11 -2.10
CA ASP A 21 0.17 -15.38 -1.79
C ASP A 21 -0.36 -16.44 -2.76
N THR A 22 0.49 -16.84 -3.69
CA THR A 22 0.15 -17.82 -4.72
C THR A 22 0.20 -19.26 -4.21
N GLU A 23 0.94 -19.53 -3.13
CA GLU A 23 1.03 -20.88 -2.53
C GLU A 23 -0.25 -21.19 -1.76
N GLN A 24 -0.73 -20.23 -0.98
CA GLN A 24 -1.99 -20.34 -0.23
C GLN A 24 -3.21 -19.92 -1.06
N ASN A 25 -3.00 -19.42 -2.28
CA ASN A 25 -4.03 -18.88 -3.16
C ASN A 25 -4.89 -17.81 -2.45
N THR A 26 -4.24 -16.88 -1.74
CA THR A 26 -4.89 -15.79 -1.01
C THR A 26 -4.53 -14.42 -1.57
N LEU A 27 -5.49 -13.50 -1.45
CA LEU A 27 -5.37 -12.10 -1.84
C LEU A 27 -5.91 -11.25 -0.69
N SER A 28 -5.06 -10.38 -0.17
CA SER A 28 -5.39 -9.49 0.95
C SER A 28 -5.52 -8.04 0.48
N PHE A 29 -6.42 -7.30 1.12
CA PHE A 29 -6.64 -5.88 0.88
C PHE A 29 -6.57 -5.12 2.20
N LEU A 30 -6.00 -3.91 2.16
CA LEU A 30 -6.08 -2.96 3.26
C LEU A 30 -7.25 -2.01 3.01
N ILE A 31 -8.24 -1.98 3.91
CA ILE A 31 -9.47 -1.21 3.71
C ILE A 31 -9.74 -0.36 4.95
N ARG A 32 -9.85 0.96 4.75
CA ARG A 32 -10.37 1.86 5.77
C ARG A 32 -11.87 2.00 5.65
N ILE A 33 -12.55 1.91 6.79
CA ILE A 33 -14.00 2.05 6.85
C ILE A 33 -14.39 3.52 6.67
N ARG A 34 -14.79 3.89 5.44
CA ARG A 34 -15.33 5.18 5.05
C ARG A 34 -16.55 4.99 4.14
N GLY A 35 -17.73 4.91 4.76
CA GLY A 35 -19.01 4.82 4.05
C GLY A 35 -19.55 3.40 3.89
N ALA A 36 -20.70 3.29 3.20
CA ALA A 36 -21.50 2.06 3.15
C ALA A 36 -20.74 0.86 2.59
N GLY A 37 -20.00 1.03 1.48
CA GLY A 37 -19.29 -0.08 0.84
C GLY A 37 -18.22 -0.71 1.73
N SER A 38 -17.32 0.11 2.29
CA SER A 38 -16.30 -0.38 3.24
C SER A 38 -16.89 -0.96 4.53
N ARG A 39 -18.04 -0.45 5.00
CA ARG A 39 -18.76 -1.03 6.16
C ARG A 39 -19.31 -2.41 5.83
N PHE A 40 -19.89 -2.59 4.65
CA PHE A 40 -20.31 -3.90 4.17
C PHE A 40 -19.12 -4.88 4.16
N LEU A 41 -17.98 -4.47 3.58
CA LEU A 41 -16.79 -5.32 3.53
C LEU A 41 -16.27 -5.69 4.92
N SER A 42 -16.37 -4.80 5.90
CA SER A 42 -15.96 -5.07 7.29
C SER A 42 -16.83 -6.07 8.04
N GLN A 43 -18.02 -6.39 7.52
CA GLN A 43 -18.98 -7.31 8.15
C GLN A 43 -18.92 -8.72 7.58
N LEU A 44 -18.15 -8.92 6.50
CA LEU A 44 -17.98 -10.23 5.86
C LEU A 44 -17.28 -11.21 6.80
N LYS A 45 -17.65 -12.48 6.66
CA LYS A 45 -17.13 -13.59 7.44
C LYS A 45 -16.49 -14.62 6.52
N SER A 46 -15.67 -15.48 7.13
CA SER A 46 -15.11 -16.63 6.41
C SER A 46 -16.22 -17.47 5.78
N GLY A 47 -16.06 -17.80 4.50
CA GLY A 47 -17.06 -18.50 3.69
C GLY A 47 -17.92 -17.58 2.82
N ASP A 48 -18.02 -16.29 3.14
CA ASP A 48 -18.76 -15.33 2.31
C ASP A 48 -18.10 -15.18 0.94
N GLN A 49 -18.93 -15.07 -0.09
CA GLN A 49 -18.48 -14.97 -1.47
C GLN A 49 -18.48 -13.52 -1.93
N LEU A 50 -17.35 -13.09 -2.51
CA LEU A 50 -17.21 -11.79 -3.14
C LEU A 50 -16.88 -11.97 -4.62
N LYS A 51 -17.53 -11.17 -5.47
CA LYS A 51 -17.16 -11.11 -6.88
C LYS A 51 -16.01 -10.14 -7.07
N LEU A 52 -14.90 -10.69 -7.53
CA LEU A 52 -13.71 -9.96 -7.91
C LEU A 52 -13.62 -9.86 -9.43
N SER A 53 -13.04 -8.76 -9.92
CA SER A 53 -12.76 -8.60 -11.35
C SER A 53 -11.40 -7.94 -11.56
N GLY A 54 -10.55 -8.64 -12.31
CA GLY A 54 -9.27 -8.18 -12.87
C GLY A 54 -8.12 -7.96 -11.88
N SER A 55 -6.88 -8.09 -12.40
CA SER A 55 -5.80 -7.16 -12.10
C SER A 55 -6.02 -5.92 -12.98
N LEU A 56 -5.90 -4.73 -12.41
CA LEU A 56 -6.15 -3.48 -13.13
C LEU A 56 -5.00 -2.51 -12.96
N GLY A 57 -4.70 -1.78 -14.02
CA GLY A 57 -3.58 -0.83 -14.08
C GLY A 57 -2.25 -1.49 -14.41
N LYS A 58 -1.22 -0.65 -14.56
CA LYS A 58 0.18 -1.11 -14.63
C LYS A 58 0.72 -1.16 -13.21
N GLY A 59 1.24 -2.32 -12.80
CA GLY A 59 1.91 -2.46 -11.51
C GLY A 59 3.26 -1.74 -11.47
N PHE A 60 3.95 -1.88 -10.34
CA PHE A 60 5.30 -1.35 -10.18
C PHE A 60 6.33 -2.24 -10.90
N GLN A 61 7.41 -1.64 -11.39
CA GLN A 61 8.52 -2.40 -11.96
C GLN A 61 9.30 -3.07 -10.82
N THR A 62 9.41 -4.39 -10.86
CA THR A 62 10.10 -5.17 -9.82
C THR A 62 11.43 -5.76 -10.28
N ASN A 63 11.80 -5.64 -11.55
CA ASN A 63 13.10 -6.02 -12.07
C ASN A 63 14.06 -4.81 -12.02
N ILE A 64 14.44 -4.42 -10.80
CA ILE A 64 15.36 -3.32 -10.50
C ILE A 64 16.36 -3.86 -9.49
N HIS A 65 17.64 -3.60 -9.72
CA HIS A 65 18.75 -4.17 -8.94
C HIS A 65 19.80 -3.12 -8.65
N ASN A 66 20.37 -3.15 -7.44
CA ASN A 66 21.46 -2.27 -7.00
C ASN A 66 21.14 -0.78 -7.16
N LYS A 67 19.89 -0.39 -6.90
CA LYS A 67 19.43 1.01 -6.99
C LYS A 67 18.84 1.49 -5.67
N MET A 68 18.74 2.82 -5.56
CA MET A 68 17.93 3.47 -4.54
C MET A 68 16.50 3.63 -5.04
N ILE A 69 15.53 3.19 -4.23
CA ILE A 69 14.10 3.26 -4.54
C ILE A 69 13.42 4.07 -3.44
N VAL A 70 12.71 5.13 -3.81
CA VAL A 70 11.95 5.98 -2.90
C VAL A 70 10.46 5.68 -3.08
N CYS A 71 9.84 5.08 -2.07
CA CYS A 71 8.41 4.81 -2.01
C CYS A 71 7.74 5.91 -1.19
N ILE A 72 6.78 6.63 -1.77
CA ILE A 72 6.06 7.73 -1.13
C ILE A 72 4.58 7.35 -1.05
N SER A 73 4.05 7.27 0.17
CA SER A 73 2.64 6.93 0.44
C SER A 73 1.94 7.99 1.29
N GLY A 74 0.64 8.13 1.06
CA GLY A 74 -0.27 8.84 1.96
C GLY A 74 -1.34 7.90 2.51
N SER A 75 -1.44 7.81 3.84
CA SER A 75 -2.41 7.00 4.59
C SER A 75 -2.54 5.60 3.97
N GLU A 76 -3.73 5.25 3.48
CA GLU A 76 -4.04 3.91 2.94
C GLU A 76 -3.37 3.64 1.58
N GLY A 77 -2.81 4.66 0.94
CA GLY A 77 -1.96 4.52 -0.23
C GLY A 77 -0.68 3.73 0.02
N ILE A 78 -0.35 3.42 1.28
CA ILE A 78 0.74 2.51 1.61
C ILE A 78 0.46 1.04 1.23
N ALA A 79 -0.81 0.67 1.03
CA ALA A 79 -1.22 -0.71 0.81
C ALA A 79 -0.39 -1.50 -0.23
N PRO A 80 -0.15 -1.01 -1.47
CA PRO A 80 0.62 -1.77 -2.44
C PRO A 80 2.12 -1.88 -2.09
N PHE A 81 2.65 -1.01 -1.24
CA PHE A 81 4.08 -0.99 -0.95
C PHE A 81 4.56 -2.16 -0.13
N TRP A 82 3.70 -2.82 0.65
CA TRP A 82 4.10 -4.05 1.34
C TRP A 82 4.66 -5.06 0.34
N LYS A 83 3.88 -5.42 -0.68
CA LYS A 83 4.32 -6.39 -1.67
C LYS A 83 5.52 -5.89 -2.48
N VAL A 84 5.51 -4.64 -2.92
CA VAL A 84 6.61 -4.06 -3.72
C VAL A 84 7.94 -4.09 -2.96
N ILE A 85 7.94 -3.65 -1.70
CA ILE A 85 9.14 -3.61 -0.86
C ILE A 85 9.60 -5.04 -0.53
N SER A 86 8.67 -5.96 -0.24
CA SER A 86 9.02 -7.36 0.02
C SER A 86 9.78 -8.03 -1.13
N LEU A 87 9.49 -7.64 -2.38
CA LEU A 87 10.15 -8.15 -3.58
C LEU A 87 11.50 -7.49 -3.86
N LEU A 88 11.66 -6.22 -3.50
CA LEU A 88 12.81 -5.40 -3.93
C LEU A 88 13.88 -5.20 -2.87
N HIS A 89 13.55 -5.30 -1.58
CA HIS A 89 14.45 -4.90 -0.48
C HIS A 89 15.73 -5.72 -0.38
N LYS A 90 15.80 -6.93 -0.96
CA LYS A 90 17.00 -7.79 -0.88
C LYS A 90 18.14 -7.31 -1.78
N GLU A 91 17.81 -6.63 -2.88
CA GLU A 91 18.76 -6.26 -3.93
C GLU A 91 18.86 -4.73 -4.12
N ASN A 92 18.12 -3.96 -3.32
CA ASN A 92 18.02 -2.50 -3.45
C ASN A 92 17.99 -1.83 -2.08
N LYS A 93 18.44 -0.57 -2.04
CA LYS A 93 18.21 0.30 -0.89
C LYS A 93 16.84 0.97 -1.07
N ILE A 94 15.97 0.86 -0.08
CA ILE A 94 14.63 1.42 -0.15
C ILE A 94 14.46 2.51 0.92
N ILE A 95 13.83 3.62 0.54
CA ILE A 95 13.39 4.67 1.44
C ILE A 95 11.88 4.72 1.36
N LEU A 96 11.19 4.46 2.47
CA LEU A 96 9.74 4.56 2.58
C LEU A 96 9.38 5.84 3.32
N LEU A 97 8.71 6.75 2.62
CA LEU A 97 8.18 7.99 3.16
C LEU A 97 6.66 7.86 3.24
N ALA A 98 6.10 7.93 4.44
CA ALA A 98 4.68 7.73 4.67
C ALA A 98 4.06 8.87 5.47
N GLY A 99 2.91 9.39 5.03
CA GLY A 99 2.15 10.40 5.79
C GLY A 99 0.86 9.81 6.32
N PHE A 100 0.62 9.91 7.63
CA PHE A 100 -0.59 9.39 8.27
C PHE A 100 -1.41 10.52 8.88
N ARG A 101 -2.74 10.35 8.92
CA ARG A 101 -3.62 11.30 9.60
C ARG A 101 -3.61 11.08 11.10
N GLU A 102 -3.76 9.83 11.52
CA GLU A 102 -3.83 9.43 12.93
C GLU A 102 -2.68 8.48 13.28
N GLN A 103 -2.25 8.47 14.55
CA GLN A 103 -1.22 7.53 15.05
C GLN A 103 -1.59 6.07 14.80
N TYR A 104 -2.87 5.73 14.93
CA TYR A 104 -3.38 4.40 14.66
C TYR A 104 -3.12 3.95 13.21
N ASP A 105 -3.23 4.85 12.24
CA ASP A 105 -3.01 4.52 10.84
C ASP A 105 -1.53 4.11 10.59
N ALA A 106 -0.59 4.63 11.39
CA ALA A 106 0.83 4.32 11.29
C ALA A 106 1.20 2.90 11.79
N GLU A 107 0.29 2.19 12.47
CA GLU A 107 0.52 0.80 12.91
C GLU A 107 0.78 -0.15 11.75
N ILE A 108 0.29 0.17 10.54
CA ILE A 108 0.57 -0.58 9.31
C ILE A 108 2.07 -0.69 9.01
N LEU A 109 2.89 0.25 9.50
CA LEU A 109 4.34 0.20 9.34
C LEU A 109 4.96 -1.04 10.00
N THR A 110 4.28 -1.66 10.96
CA THR A 110 4.76 -2.89 11.61
C THR A 110 4.91 -4.07 10.64
N TYR A 111 4.15 -4.09 9.54
CA TYR A 111 4.30 -5.09 8.48
C TYR A 111 5.68 -5.03 7.81
N PHE A 112 6.33 -3.87 7.78
CA PHE A 112 7.62 -3.68 7.11
C PHE A 112 8.82 -4.08 7.98
N ARG A 113 8.62 -4.43 9.26
CA ARG A 113 9.68 -4.87 10.18
C ARG A 113 10.57 -5.99 9.61
N PRO A 114 10.06 -7.01 8.90
CA PRO A 114 10.91 -8.06 8.32
C PRO A 114 11.92 -7.53 7.28
N CYS A 115 11.67 -6.36 6.69
CA CYS A 115 12.53 -5.76 5.67
C CYS A 115 13.45 -4.65 6.22
N GLN A 116 13.39 -4.33 7.51
CA GLN A 116 13.97 -3.11 8.10
C GLN A 116 15.49 -2.93 7.88
N ASN A 117 16.23 -4.00 7.63
CA ASN A 117 17.68 -3.91 7.43
C ASN A 117 18.07 -3.17 6.14
N ASN A 118 17.18 -3.16 5.13
CA ASN A 118 17.42 -2.55 3.81
C ASN A 118 16.36 -1.48 3.46
N VAL A 119 15.52 -1.11 4.43
CA VAL A 119 14.42 -0.17 4.24
C VAL A 119 14.50 0.92 5.30
N ASP A 120 14.85 2.13 4.88
CA ASP A 120 14.83 3.33 5.72
C ASP A 120 13.39 3.90 5.75
N ILE A 121 12.72 3.83 6.90
CA ILE A 121 11.32 4.27 7.04
C ILE A 121 11.27 5.62 7.74
N HIS A 122 10.65 6.61 7.09
CA HIS A 122 10.33 7.90 7.68
C HIS A 122 8.83 8.17 7.54
N TYR A 123 8.21 8.69 8.59
CA TYR A 123 6.79 9.00 8.53
C TYR A 123 6.42 10.24 9.33
N THR A 124 5.31 10.87 8.92
CA THR A 124 4.67 11.97 9.64
C THR A 124 3.29 11.57 10.12
N ILE A 125 2.84 12.17 11.21
CA ILE A 125 1.45 12.08 11.71
C ILE A 125 0.90 13.49 11.77
N ASN A 126 -0.40 13.65 11.49
CA ASN A 126 -1.07 14.92 11.28
C ASN A 126 -0.65 15.55 9.94
N PRO A 127 -1.29 16.63 9.43
CA PRO A 127 -1.14 17.07 8.03
C PRO A 127 0.17 17.84 7.79
N GLN A 128 1.30 17.32 8.28
CA GLN A 128 2.63 17.73 7.87
C GLN A 128 2.96 17.08 6.52
N PRO A 129 3.32 17.87 5.49
CA PRO A 129 3.69 17.33 4.19
C PRO A 129 4.82 16.31 4.30
N VAL A 130 4.63 15.15 3.66
CA VAL A 130 5.69 14.13 3.51
C VAL A 130 6.89 14.70 2.74
N THR A 131 6.68 15.77 1.96
CA THR A 131 7.74 16.47 1.22
C THR A 131 8.80 17.08 2.12
N ASP A 132 8.49 17.39 3.37
CA ASP A 132 9.46 17.91 4.33
C ASP A 132 10.47 16.83 4.75
N LEU A 133 10.14 15.55 4.52
CA LEU A 133 11.08 14.43 4.68
C LEU A 133 12.02 14.28 3.47
N LEU A 134 11.71 14.90 2.31
CA LEU A 134 12.53 14.77 1.11
C LEU A 134 13.77 15.67 1.15
N THR A 135 13.78 16.72 1.99
CA THR A 135 14.89 17.67 2.08
C THR A 135 16.12 16.98 2.71
N GLY A 136 17.13 16.72 1.88
CA GLY A 136 18.43 16.17 2.31
C GLY A 136 18.63 14.67 2.06
N ILE A 137 17.63 13.96 1.54
CA ILE A 137 17.68 12.49 1.35
C ILE A 137 18.02 12.08 -0.10
N ILE A 138 17.88 12.99 -1.06
CA ILE A 138 17.85 12.63 -2.48
C ILE A 138 19.16 12.99 -3.20
N GLU A 139 19.91 11.95 -3.60
CA GLU A 139 21.02 12.01 -4.54
C GLU A 139 20.54 11.84 -6.00
N PRO A 140 21.31 12.25 -7.02
CA PRO A 140 20.93 12.12 -8.42
C PRO A 140 21.13 10.69 -8.95
N ASP A 141 20.18 9.77 -8.69
CA ASP A 141 19.86 8.56 -9.50
C ASP A 141 18.94 7.60 -8.73
N PHE A 142 17.63 7.86 -8.73
CA PHE A 142 16.66 7.11 -7.92
C PHE A 142 15.36 6.84 -8.67
N TYR A 143 14.70 5.73 -8.32
CA TYR A 143 13.35 5.41 -8.76
C TYR A 143 12.34 5.95 -7.75
N ILE A 144 11.36 6.72 -8.21
CA ILE A 144 10.27 7.22 -7.35
C ILE A 144 9.01 6.41 -7.63
N TYR A 145 8.48 5.80 -6.58
CA TYR A 145 7.14 5.24 -6.57
C TYR A 145 6.23 6.07 -5.69
N VAL A 146 5.11 6.54 -6.25
CA VAL A 146 4.13 7.35 -5.54
C VAL A 146 2.80 6.61 -5.55
N ALA A 147 2.23 6.40 -4.36
CA ALA A 147 0.90 5.85 -4.19
C ALA A 147 0.08 6.77 -3.28
N LEU A 148 -0.82 7.54 -3.90
CA LEU A 148 -1.73 8.45 -3.22
C LEU A 148 -3.16 7.97 -3.46
N PHE A 149 -3.92 7.79 -2.38
CA PHE A 149 -5.38 7.69 -2.46
C PHE A 149 -5.95 9.10 -2.41
N LEU A 150 -6.67 9.49 -3.46
CA LEU A 150 -7.47 10.71 -3.53
C LEU A 150 -8.79 10.55 -2.75
#